data_AF-A0A520XZZ9-F1
#
_entry.id   AF-A0A520XZZ9-F1
#
_cell.length_a   1.000
_cell.length_b   1.000
_cell.length_c   1.000
_cell.angle_alpha   90.00
_cell.angle_beta   90.00
_cell.angle_gamma   90.00
#
_symmetry.space_group_name_H-M   'P 1'
#
loop_
_entity.id
_entity.type
_entity.pdbx_description
1 polymer ?
#
loop_
_entity_poly.entity_id
_entity_poly.type
_entity_poly.pdbx_seq_one_letter_code
_entity_poly.pdbx_strand_id
1 'polypeptide(L)'
;MLRASSDVSGERDVPHRAELEIFATALASGGADLDQRRDELRAAVGDEVFVEAAAVAAVFHGYVRVADGTGIPVDELVVATSGDLREELGINAYEGRANTMVDVAERPAAEFNPQLK
;
A
#
# COMPACT_ATOMS: atom_id res chain seq x y z
N MET A 1 -12.19 15.29 5.63
CA MET A 1 -13.08 14.14 5.87
C MET A 1 -13.00 13.23 4.66
N LEU A 2 -12.27 12.12 4.77
CA LEU A 2 -12.19 11.09 3.72
C LEU A 2 -13.46 10.23 3.83
N ARG A 3 -14.31 10.22 2.80
CA ARG A 3 -15.46 9.31 2.75
C ARG A 3 -14.98 7.98 2.16
N ALA A 4 -14.97 6.93 2.97
CA ALA A 4 -14.86 5.57 2.44
C ALA A 4 -16.19 5.25 1.73
N SER A 5 -16.13 5.02 0.42
CA SER A 5 -17.26 4.56 -0.37
C SER A 5 -17.57 3.11 0.02
N SER A 6 -18.84 2.78 0.25
CA SER A 6 -19.32 1.43 0.58
C SER A 6 -19.41 0.50 -0.63
N ASP A 7 -18.82 0.89 -1.75
CA ASP A 7 -18.69 0.07 -2.95
C ASP A 7 -17.22 -0.31 -3.08
N VAL A 8 -16.86 -1.49 -2.56
CA VAL A 8 -15.55 -2.12 -2.78
C VAL A 8 -15.64 -3.02 -4.02
N SER A 9 -16.25 -2.51 -5.10
CA SER A 9 -15.68 -2.81 -6.40
C SER A 9 -14.42 -1.94 -6.47
N GLY A 10 -13.24 -2.54 -6.54
CA GLY A 10 -11.96 -1.83 -6.66
C GLY A 10 -11.87 -0.91 -7.89
N GLU A 11 -12.91 -0.86 -8.72
CA GLU A 11 -13.09 0.08 -9.83
C GLU A 11 -13.48 1.47 -9.32
N ARG A 12 -12.54 2.16 -8.67
CA ARG A 12 -12.54 3.62 -8.76
C ARG A 12 -12.09 3.97 -10.17
N ASP A 13 -12.83 4.84 -10.85
CA ASP A 13 -12.48 5.40 -12.17
C ASP A 13 -11.26 6.32 -12.01
N VAL A 14 -10.09 5.70 -11.82
CA VAL A 14 -8.79 6.36 -11.77
C VAL A 14 -8.22 6.27 -13.18
N PRO A 15 -8.06 7.41 -13.90
CA PRO A 15 -7.41 7.41 -15.19
C PRO A 15 -6.04 6.73 -15.11
N HIS A 16 -5.74 5.88 -16.09
CA HIS A 16 -4.46 5.16 -16.20
C HIS A 16 -4.12 4.26 -15.00
N ARG A 17 -5.13 3.73 -14.29
CA ARG A 17 -4.95 2.86 -13.12
C ARG A 17 -3.99 1.71 -13.38
N ALA A 18 -4.15 1.00 -14.50
CA ALA A 18 -3.38 -0.20 -14.78
C ALA A 18 -1.89 0.14 -14.98
N GLU A 19 -1.60 1.20 -15.73
CA GLU A 19 -0.24 1.69 -15.98
C GLU A 19 0.42 2.17 -14.68
N LEU A 20 -0.33 2.88 -13.83
CA LEU A 20 0.13 3.32 -12.50
C LEU A 20 0.43 2.12 -11.58
N GLU A 21 -0.44 1.11 -11.55
CA GLU A 21 -0.26 -0.09 -10.73
C GLU A 21 0.95 -0.92 -11.18
N ILE A 22 1.12 -1.08 -12.49
CA ILE A 22 2.27 -1.79 -13.07
C ILE A 22 3.58 -1.07 -12.73
N PHE A 23 3.63 0.26 -12.91
CA PHE A 23 4.81 1.06 -12.55
C PHE A 23 5.13 0.99 -11.06
N ALA A 24 4.13 1.18 -10.19
CA ALA A 24 4.31 1.15 -8.74
C ALA A 24 4.80 -0.23 -8.26
N THR A 25 4.26 -1.32 -8.84
CA THR A 25 4.67 -2.69 -8.51
C THR A 25 6.11 -2.97 -8.92
N ALA A 26 6.51 -2.57 -10.14
CA ALA A 26 7.89 -2.72 -10.59
C ALA A 26 8.88 -1.92 -9.74
N LEU A 27 8.49 -0.69 -9.33
CA LEU A 27 9.30 0.13 -8.44
C LEU A 27 9.46 -0.48 -7.05
N ALA A 28 8.37 -0.98 -6.46
CA ALA A 28 8.38 -1.57 -5.12
C ALA A 28 9.15 -2.90 -5.06
N SER A 29 9.09 -3.70 -6.13
CA SER A 29 9.81 -4.99 -6.24
C SER A 29 11.28 -4.84 -6.66
N GLY A 30 11.71 -3.65 -7.11
CA GLY A 30 13.03 -3.45 -7.70
C GLY A 30 13.22 -4.24 -9.00
N GLY A 31 12.14 -4.43 -9.77
CA GLY A 31 12.13 -5.23 -11.00
C GLY A 31 13.14 -4.74 -12.03
N ALA A 32 13.76 -5.69 -12.75
CA ALA A 32 14.73 -5.39 -13.80
C ALA A 32 14.12 -4.62 -15.01
N ASP A 33 12.80 -4.60 -15.10
CA ASP A 33 12.01 -3.92 -16.13
C ASP A 33 11.59 -2.49 -15.75
N LEU A 34 12.02 -1.96 -14.59
CA LEU A 34 11.58 -0.64 -14.10
C LEU A 34 11.77 0.49 -15.11
N ASP A 35 12.85 0.50 -15.88
CA ASP A 35 13.07 1.51 -16.91
C ASP A 35 12.05 1.42 -18.04
N GLN A 36 11.69 0.21 -18.46
CA GLN A 36 10.62 0.00 -19.43
C GLN A 36 9.27 0.48 -18.87
N ARG A 37 8.96 0.17 -17.60
CA ARG A 37 7.71 0.60 -16.96
C ARG A 37 7.62 2.13 -16.82
N ARG A 38 8.75 2.81 -16.61
CA ARG A 38 8.83 4.28 -16.62
C ARG A 38 8.47 4.85 -17.98
N ASP A 39 9.06 4.30 -19.04
CA ASP A 39 8.79 4.76 -20.42
C ASP A 39 7.34 4.52 -20.82
N GLU A 40 6.78 3.35 -20.49
CA GLU A 40 5.38 2.99 -20.76
C GLU A 40 4.40 3.93 -20.03
N LEU A 41 4.63 4.18 -18.73
CA LEU A 41 3.78 5.12 -17.98
C LEU A 41 3.90 6.53 -18.54
N ARG A 42 5.12 7.02 -18.78
CA ARG A 42 5.36 8.36 -19.32
C ARG A 42 4.69 8.56 -20.68
N ALA A 43 4.71 7.55 -21.54
CA ALA A 43 4.01 7.60 -22.83
C ALA A 43 2.49 7.67 -22.67
N ALA A 44 1.92 7.02 -21.65
CA ALA A 44 0.48 6.99 -21.41
C ALA A 44 -0.06 8.28 -20.78
N VAL A 45 0.68 8.88 -19.82
CA VAL A 45 0.18 10.00 -19.00
C VAL A 45 0.84 11.35 -19.28
N GLY A 46 1.94 11.35 -20.04
CA GLY A 46 2.75 12.54 -20.28
C GLY A 46 3.68 12.90 -19.12
N ASP A 47 4.57 13.87 -19.36
CA ASP A 47 5.69 14.18 -18.46
C ASP A 47 5.25 14.71 -17.09
N GLU A 48 4.25 15.60 -17.04
CA GLU A 48 3.78 16.22 -15.80
C GLU A 48 3.21 15.18 -14.83
N VAL A 49 2.25 14.38 -15.31
CA VAL A 49 1.62 13.32 -14.52
C VAL A 49 2.62 12.22 -14.15
N PHE A 50 3.55 11.89 -15.06
CA PHE A 50 4.61 10.92 -14.77
C PHE A 50 5.49 11.37 -13.61
N VAL A 51 5.91 12.64 -13.57
CA VAL A 51 6.73 13.18 -12.49
C VAL A 51 5.98 13.14 -11.16
N GLU A 52 4.69 13.49 -11.15
CA GLU A 52 3.86 13.41 -9.94
C GLU A 52 3.72 11.96 -9.44
N ALA A 53 3.40 11.03 -10.34
CA ALA A 53 3.30 9.61 -10.00
C ALA A 53 4.62 9.04 -9.46
N ALA A 54 5.75 9.38 -10.10
CA ALA A 54 7.07 8.96 -9.66
C ALA A 54 7.43 9.55 -8.29
N ALA A 55 7.09 10.82 -8.03
CA ALA A 55 7.32 11.46 -6.74
C ALA A 55 6.53 10.76 -5.62
N VAL A 56 5.25 10.47 -5.84
CA VAL A 56 4.40 9.74 -4.87
C VAL A 56 4.97 8.35 -4.61
N ALA A 57 5.29 7.59 -5.66
CA ALA A 57 5.85 6.25 -5.53
C ALA A 57 7.19 6.26 -4.76
N ALA A 58 8.06 7.23 -5.04
CA ALA A 58 9.33 7.38 -4.35
C ALA A 58 9.18 7.71 -2.86
N VAL A 59 8.22 8.57 -2.48
CA VAL A 59 7.94 8.90 -1.08
C VAL A 59 7.50 7.67 -0.30
N PHE A 60 6.52 6.91 -0.80
CA PHE A 60 6.04 5.71 -0.11
C PHE A 60 7.10 4.62 -0.05
N HIS A 61 7.87 4.42 -1.13
CA HIS A 61 9.00 3.50 -1.10
C HIS A 61 10.07 3.95 -0.08
N GLY A 62 10.25 5.26 0.12
CA GLY A 62 11.17 5.83 1.12
C GLY A 62 10.71 5.64 2.56
N TYR A 63 9.43 5.86 2.84
CA TYR A 63 8.87 5.71 4.18
C TYR A 63 8.96 4.29 4.71
N VAL A 64 8.81 3.27 3.87
CA VAL A 64 9.01 1.87 4.29
C VAL A 64 10.43 1.68 4.84
N ARG A 65 11.46 2.15 4.13
CA ARG A 65 12.86 2.06 4.59
C ARG A 65 13.12 2.85 5.87
N VAL A 66 12.49 4.01 6.05
CA VAL A 66 12.59 4.77 7.30
C VAL A 66 11.92 4.02 8.45
N ALA A 67 10.73 3.45 8.23
CA ALA A 67 10.01 2.68 9.24
C ALA A 67 10.82 1.44 9.67
N ASP A 68 11.38 0.71 8.71
CA ASP A 68 12.24 -0.45 8.96
C ASP A 68 13.50 -0.05 9.74
N GLY A 69 14.17 1.04 9.35
CA GLY A 69 15.40 1.51 9.99
C GLY A 69 15.20 2.12 11.37
N THR A 70 14.02 2.66 11.66
CA THR A 70 13.70 3.30 12.95
C THR A 70 12.93 2.38 13.90
N GLY A 71 12.41 1.26 13.41
CA GLY A 71 11.64 0.32 14.21
C GLY A 71 10.23 0.79 14.56
N ILE A 72 9.60 1.61 13.70
CA ILE A 72 8.23 2.11 13.99
C ILE A 72 7.23 0.93 13.99
N PRO A 73 6.45 0.75 15.07
CA PRO A 73 5.43 -0.29 15.15
C PRO A 73 4.20 0.05 14.30
N VAL A 74 3.45 -0.98 13.90
CA VAL A 74 2.06 -0.82 13.45
C VAL A 74 1.17 -0.44 14.64
N ASP A 75 0.23 0.47 14.42
CA ASP A 75 -0.73 0.91 15.45
C ASP A 75 -1.58 -0.26 15.98
N GLU A 76 -1.83 -0.28 17.30
CA GLU A 76 -2.55 -1.36 17.97
C GLU A 76 -3.93 -1.64 17.37
N LEU A 77 -4.65 -0.59 16.94
CA LEU A 77 -5.95 -0.76 16.31
C LEU A 77 -5.81 -1.51 14.98
N VAL A 78 -4.83 -1.13 14.17
CA VAL A 78 -4.55 -1.80 12.89
C VAL A 78 -4.14 -3.25 13.13
N VAL A 79 -3.33 -3.52 14.16
CA VAL A 79 -2.96 -4.89 14.56
C VAL A 79 -4.21 -5.70 14.90
N ALA A 80 -5.08 -5.17 15.76
CA ALA A 80 -6.27 -5.83 16.26
C ALA A 80 -7.32 -6.15 15.18
N THR A 81 -7.37 -5.38 14.09
CA THR A 81 -8.40 -5.53 13.04
C THR A 81 -7.92 -6.17 11.75
N SER A 82 -6.62 -6.46 11.60
CA SER A 82 -6.06 -6.98 10.33
C SER A 82 -5.37 -8.35 10.44
N GLY A 83 -5.61 -9.12 11.52
CA GLY A 83 -5.03 -10.45 11.75
C GLY A 83 -5.14 -11.37 10.53
N ASP A 84 -6.38 -11.72 10.15
CA ASP A 84 -6.68 -12.59 9.00
C ASP A 84 -6.04 -12.09 7.70
N LEU A 85 -6.17 -10.78 7.41
CA LEU A 85 -5.61 -10.19 6.18
C LEU A 85 -4.08 -10.26 6.14
N ARG A 86 -3.41 -10.03 7.28
CA ARG A 86 -1.94 -10.14 7.35
C ARG A 86 -1.49 -11.59 7.21
N GLU A 87 -2.27 -12.55 7.68
CA GLU A 87 -1.99 -13.97 7.49
C GLU A 87 -2.18 -14.38 6.02
N GLU A 88 -3.33 -14.04 5.41
CA GLU A 88 -3.64 -14.34 4.01
C GLU A 88 -2.58 -13.76 3.05
N LEU A 89 -2.17 -12.51 3.28
CA LEU A 89 -1.17 -11.84 2.45
C LEU A 89 0.28 -12.19 2.82
N GLY A 90 0.51 -13.03 3.83
CA GLY A 90 1.85 -13.41 4.29
C GLY A 90 2.66 -12.26 4.89
N ILE A 91 2.02 -11.16 5.30
CA ILE A 91 2.68 -9.96 5.83
C ILE A 91 3.50 -10.26 7.09
N ASN A 92 3.07 -11.24 7.89
CA ASN A 92 3.79 -11.64 9.11
C ASN A 92 5.19 -12.23 8.84
N ALA A 93 5.52 -12.57 7.59
CA ALA A 93 6.82 -13.11 7.20
C ALA A 93 7.90 -12.04 6.94
N TYR A 94 7.53 -10.76 6.83
CA TYR A 94 8.51 -9.68 6.63
C TYR A 94 9.27 -9.34 7.91
N GLU A 95 10.55 -8.98 7.80
CA GLU A 95 11.42 -8.66 8.94
C GLU A 95 10.87 -7.52 9.81
N GLY A 96 10.22 -6.52 9.19
CA GLY A 96 9.59 -5.39 9.90
C GLY A 96 8.51 -5.81 10.91
N ARG A 97 7.96 -7.03 10.82
CA ARG A 97 7.04 -7.60 11.83
C ARG A 97 7.67 -7.66 13.23
N ALA A 98 8.99 -7.72 13.34
CA ALA A 98 9.69 -7.70 14.62
C ALA A 98 9.46 -6.39 15.41
N ASN A 99 9.14 -5.29 14.70
CA ASN A 99 8.91 -3.99 15.31
C ASN A 99 7.51 -3.83 15.92
N THR A 100 6.60 -4.81 15.72
CA THR A 100 5.19 -4.71 16.11
C THR A 100 4.82 -5.74 17.16
N MET A 101 4.14 -5.30 18.23
CA MET A 101 3.47 -6.20 19.16
C MET A 101 2.21 -6.76 18.51
N VAL A 102 2.21 -8.05 18.19
CA VAL A 102 1.07 -8.72 17.54
C VAL A 102 0.16 -9.45 18.53
N ASP A 103 0.55 -9.53 19.81
CA ASP A 103 -0.27 -10.08 20.90
C ASP A 103 -1.22 -9.00 21.44
N VAL A 104 -2.04 -8.45 20.54
CA VAL A 104 -3.13 -7.53 20.85
C VAL A 104 -4.42 -8.33 20.66
N ALA A 105 -5.35 -8.20 21.59
CA ALA A 105 -6.64 -8.87 21.48
C ALA A 105 -7.30 -8.49 20.14
N GLU A 106 -7.63 -9.50 19.34
CA GLU A 106 -8.31 -9.29 18.07
C GLU A 106 -9.66 -8.61 18.31
N ARG A 107 -9.96 -7.64 17.47
CA ARG A 107 -11.21 -6.90 17.51
C ARG A 107 -11.82 -6.90 16.11
N PRO A 108 -13.07 -7.36 15.94
CA PRO A 108 -13.72 -7.35 14.65
C PRO A 108 -13.71 -5.94 14.05
N ALA A 109 -13.26 -5.80 12.79
CA ALA A 109 -13.26 -4.50 12.11
C ALA A 109 -14.65 -3.82 12.11
N ALA A 110 -15.72 -4.63 12.10
CA ALA A 110 -17.11 -4.20 12.18
C ALA A 110 -17.47 -3.47 13.49
N GLU A 111 -16.72 -3.66 14.59
CA GLU A 111 -16.93 -2.91 15.84
C GLU A 111 -16.56 -1.42 15.71
N PHE A 112 -15.64 -1.09 14.81
CA PHE A 112 -15.12 0.27 14.64
C PHE A 112 -15.62 0.95 13.37
N ASN A 113 -15.87 0.16 12.32
CA ASN A 113 -16.54 0.64 11.13
C ASN A 113 -17.75 -0.25 10.84
N PRO A 114 -18.95 0.12 11.34
CA PRO A 114 -20.19 -0.64 11.15
C PRO A 114 -20.59 -0.86 9.69
N GLN A 115 -19.91 -0.17 8.75
CA GLN A 115 -20.16 -0.23 7.32
C GLN A 115 -19.37 -1.34 6.61
N LEU A 116 -18.42 -2.02 7.27
CA LEU A 116 -17.61 -3.11 6.71
C LEU A 116 -18.30 -4.49 6.80
N LYS A 117 -19.62 -4.55 6.70
CA LYS A 117 -20.38 -5.82 6.72
C LYS A 117 -20.43 -6.50 5.36
#